data_AF-A0A6L6JMT8-F1
#
_entry.id   AF-A0A6L6JMT8-F1
#
_cell.length_a   1.000
_cell.length_b   1.000
_cell.length_c   1.000
_cell.angle_alpha   90.00
_cell.angle_beta   90.00
_cell.angle_gamma   90.00
#
_symmetry.space_group_name_H-M   'P 1'
#
loop_
_entity.id
_entity.type
_entity.pdbx_description
1 polymer ?
#
loop_
_entity_poly.entity_id
_entity_poly.type
_entity_poly.pdbx_seq_one_letter_code
_entity_poly.pdbx_strand_id
1 'polypeptide(L)' 'MLKQTLIAAFAALFLSFGSAFAADKINLNEASAEQLQMLDGVGPSTASAIIEYREANGGFE' A
#
# COMPACT_ATOMS: atom_id res chain seq x y z
N MET A 1 6.89 33.72 28.55
CA MET A 1 6.39 33.79 27.16
C MET A 1 7.35 33.14 26.16
N LEU A 2 8.67 33.29 26.30
CA LEU A 2 9.68 32.62 25.45
C LEU A 2 9.73 31.06 25.56
N LYS A 3 9.31 30.50 26.69
CA LYS A 3 9.30 29.04 26.93
C LYS A 3 8.15 28.31 26.22
N GLN A 4 7.04 28.99 25.92
CA GLN A 4 5.89 28.41 25.21
C GLN A 4 6.07 28.46 23.69
N THR A 5 6.80 29.45 23.17
CA THR A 5 7.14 29.55 21.75
C THR A 5 8.15 28.49 21.29
N LEU A 6 9.03 28.01 22.19
CA LEU A 6 9.96 26.91 21.92
C LEU A 6 9.26 25.53 21.80
N ILE A 7 8.18 25.32 22.56
CA ILE A 7 7.40 24.07 22.49
C ILE A 7 6.56 24.02 21.20
N ALA A 8 6.00 25.16 20.77
CA ALA A 8 5.25 25.26 19.52
C ALA A 8 6.12 24.99 18.27
N ALA A 9 7.40 25.38 18.29
CA ALA A 9 8.34 25.12 17.20
C ALA A 9 8.72 23.63 17.06
N PHE A 10 8.71 22.87 18.17
CA PHE A 10 9.01 21.43 18.15
C PHE A 10 7.83 20.59 17.65
N ALA A 11 6.59 21.03 17.92
CA ALA A 11 5.38 20.39 17.42
C ALA A 11 5.14 20.62 15.91
N ALA A 12 5.56 21.77 15.38
CA ALA A 12 5.44 22.09 13.95
C ALA A 12 6.36 21.22 13.06
N LEU A 13 7.45 20.66 13.61
CA LEU A 13 8.39 19.82 12.86
C LEU A 13 7.89 18.38 12.65
N PHE A 14 6.91 17.92 13.45
CA PHE A 14 6.33 16.58 13.33
C PHE A 14 5.25 16.47 12.23
N LEU A 15 4.62 17.59 11.86
CA LEU A 15 3.56 17.62 10.83
C LEU A 15 4.09 17.61 9.39
N SER A 16 5.39 17.79 9.18
CA SER A 16 6.04 17.79 7.85
C SER A 16 6.61 16.43 7.42
N PHE A 17 6.54 15.39 8.27
CA PHE A 17 6.93 14.02 7.94
C PHE A 17 5.73 13.13 7.60
N GLY A 18 4.65 13.72 7.07
CA GLY A 18 3.59 12.97 6.41
C GLY A 18 4.11 12.42 5.09
N SER A 19 4.94 11.38 5.15
CA SER A 19 5.24 10.52 4.00
C SER A 19 3.91 9.96 3.56
N ALA A 20 3.31 10.54 2.52
CA ALA A 20 2.21 9.94 1.82
C ALA A 20 2.74 8.60 1.28
N PHE A 21 2.48 7.52 2.00
CA PHE A 21 2.71 6.17 1.52
C PHE A 21 1.81 6.00 0.30
N ALA A 22 2.34 6.32 -0.88
CA ALA A 22 1.77 5.86 -2.12
C ALA A 22 1.74 4.34 -2.00
N ALA A 23 0.55 3.75 -1.95
CA ALA A 23 0.41 2.30 -1.96
C ALA A 23 1.14 1.80 -3.21
N ASP A 24 2.19 1.03 -3.01
CA ASP A 24 2.95 0.44 -4.11
C ASP A 24 1.99 -0.35 -4.98
N LYS A 25 2.10 -0.17 -6.30
CA LYS A 25 1.26 -0.88 -7.26
C LYS A 25 1.51 -2.37 -7.12
N ILE A 26 0.44 -3.15 -7.00
CA ILE A 26 0.52 -4.61 -6.94
C ILE A 26 0.61 -5.14 -8.37
N ASN A 27 1.71 -5.84 -8.69
CA ASN A 27 1.90 -6.49 -9.98
C ASN A 27 1.11 -7.81 -10.02
N LEU A 28 0.04 -7.90 -10.82
CA LEU A 28 -0.79 -9.10 -10.91
C LEU A 28 -0.05 -10.34 -11.44
N ASN A 29 1.03 -10.16 -12.19
CA ASN A 29 1.81 -11.27 -12.75
C ASN A 29 2.76 -11.91 -11.72
N GLU A 30 3.08 -11.21 -10.63
CA GLU A 30 4.12 -11.63 -9.66
C GLU A 30 3.61 -11.69 -8.22
N ALA A 31 2.55 -10.94 -7.89
CA ALA A 31 2.06 -10.82 -6.52
C ALA A 31 1.64 -12.17 -5.93
N SER A 32 1.89 -12.34 -4.63
CA SER A 32 1.38 -13.47 -3.85
C SER A 32 -0.13 -13.35 -3.62
N ALA A 33 -0.77 -14.44 -3.18
CA ALA A 33 -2.20 -14.44 -2.86
C ALA A 33 -2.54 -13.42 -1.75
N GLU A 34 -1.66 -13.26 -0.77
CA GLU A 34 -1.81 -12.29 0.32
C GLU A 34 -1.68 -10.85 -0.20
N GLN A 35 -0.74 -10.63 -1.13
CA GLN A 35 -0.57 -9.31 -1.74
C GLN A 35 -1.76 -8.94 -2.62
N LEU A 36 -2.31 -9.88 -3.39
CA LEU A 36 -3.51 -9.67 -4.20
C LEU A 36 -4.73 -9.33 -3.33
N GLN A 37 -4.86 -9.92 -2.14
CA GLN A 37 -5.95 -9.62 -1.20
C GLN A 37 -5.88 -8.22 -0.59
N MET A 38 -4.79 -7.48 -0.77
CA MET A 38 -4.73 -6.06 -0.40
C MET A 38 -5.51 -5.17 -1.38
N LEU A 39 -5.87 -5.68 -2.56
CA LEU A 39 -6.72 -4.98 -3.51
C LEU A 39 -8.16 -4.94 -3.01
N ASP A 40 -8.79 -3.77 -3.11
CA ASP A 40 -10.18 -3.59 -2.71
C ASP A 40 -11.09 -4.55 -3.50
N GLY A 41 -11.97 -5.27 -2.78
CA GLY A 41 -12.87 -6.28 -3.35
C GLY A 41 -12.22 -7.62 -3.73
N VAL A 42 -10.92 -7.84 -3.49
CA VAL A 42 -10.24 -9.11 -3.77
C VAL A 42 -10.14 -9.96 -2.49
N GLY A 43 -10.99 -10.99 -2.40
CA GLY A 43 -10.90 -12.00 -1.35
C GLY A 43 -10.05 -13.21 -1.76
N PRO A 44 -9.87 -14.21 -0.86
CA PRO A 44 -9.08 -15.41 -1.12
C PRO A 44 -9.45 -16.15 -2.41
N SER A 45 -10.75 -16.26 -2.71
CA SER A 45 -11.24 -16.93 -3.92
C SER A 45 -10.84 -16.18 -5.20
N THR A 46 -10.98 -14.86 -5.22
CA THR A 46 -10.56 -14.04 -6.37
C THR A 46 -9.05 -14.06 -6.54
N ALA A 47 -8.29 -14.00 -5.44
CA ALA A 47 -6.82 -14.10 -5.50
C ALA A 47 -6.36 -15.44 -6.09
N SER A 48 -6.98 -16.57 -5.71
CA SER A 48 -6.70 -17.88 -6.32
C SER A 48 -6.99 -17.88 -7.82
N ALA A 49 -8.14 -17.34 -8.22
CA ALA A 49 -8.53 -17.28 -9.62
C ALA A 49 -7.57 -16.44 -10.48
N ILE A 50 -7.02 -15.35 -9.93
CA ILE A 50 -5.99 -14.53 -10.61
C ILE A 50 -4.72 -15.35 -10.85
N ILE A 51 -4.27 -16.11 -9.83
CA ILE A 51 -3.07 -16.95 -9.92
C ILE A 51 -3.26 -18.06 -10.96
N GLU A 52 -4.38 -18.78 -10.87
CA GLU A 52 -4.73 -19.83 -11.84
C GLU A 52 -4.80 -19.27 -13.27
N TYR A 53 -5.39 -18.09 -13.43
CA TYR A 53 -5.48 -17.43 -14.73
C TYR A 53 -4.09 -17.11 -15.29
N ARG A 54 -3.19 -16.45 -14.53
CA ARG A 54 -1.86 -16.09 -15.05
C ARG A 54 -1.01 -17.32 -15.35
N GLU A 55 -1.15 -18.40 -14.58
CA GLU A 55 -0.45 -19.66 -14.83
C GLU A 55 -0.95 -20.35 -16.10
N ALA A 56 -2.26 -20.34 -16.34
CA ALA A 56 -2.86 -20.99 -17.52
C ALA A 56 -2.72 -20.17 -18.82
N ASN A 57 -2.65 -18.84 -18.72
CA ASN A 57 -2.73 -17.93 -19.88
C ASN A 57 -1.43 -17.18 -20.17
N GLY A 58 -0.39 -17.35 -19.35
CA GLY A 58 0.91 -16.69 -19.54
C GLY A 58 0.98 -15.26 -18.97
N GLY A 59 0.01 -14.87 -18.14
CA GLY A 59 -0.02 -13.55 -17.49
C GLY A 59 -1.10 -12.59 -18.01
N PHE A 60 -1.01 -11.34 -17.54
CA PHE A 60 -1.81 -10.18 -17.93
C PHE A 60 -0.94 -9.18 -18.71
N GLU A 61 -1.48 -8.63 -19.81
CA GLU A 61 -0.85 -7.61 -20.70
C GLU A 61 -1.32 -6.19 -20.40
#